data_AF-A0A7C3V2D1-F1
#
_entry.id   AF-A0A7C3V2D1-F1
#
_cell.length_a   1.000
_cell.length_b   1.000
_cell.length_c   1.000
_cell.angle_alpha   90.00
_cell.angle_beta   90.00
_cell.angle_gamma   90.00
#
_symmetry.space_group_name_H-M   'P 1'
#
loop_
_entity.id
_entity.type
_entity.pdbx_description
1 polymer ?
#
loop_
_entity_poly.entity_id
_entity_poly.type
_entity_poly.pdbx_seq_one_letter_code
_entity_poly.pdbx_strand_id
1 'polypeptide(L)'
;MTGTGLALTWRRIPERYNLIGSRCENCGEAFFPVRTICPNCRRRGRIKREAFSGNGKIYSYTFVTSPPTGFELEAPYIMAVIELEEGAKVTAQLVDTDYEKVKIGAPVKMVFRKIQEEGKEGLIHYGFKFKVVD
;
A
#
# COMPACT_ATOMS: atom_id res chain seq x y z
N MET A 1 18.78 -2.52 -10.46
CA MET A 1 17.85 -3.33 -9.63
C MET A 1 17.20 -4.34 -10.55
N THR A 2 17.34 -5.63 -10.25
CA THR A 2 16.73 -6.73 -11.01
C THR A 2 15.23 -6.50 -11.11
N GLY A 3 14.71 -6.44 -12.35
CA GLY A 3 13.29 -6.20 -12.62
C GLY A 3 12.42 -7.12 -11.78
N THR A 4 11.39 -6.56 -11.18
CA THR A 4 10.41 -7.32 -10.41
C THR A 4 9.66 -8.18 -11.43
N GLY A 5 10.06 -9.45 -11.58
CA GLY A 5 9.67 -10.26 -12.74
C GLY A 5 8.18 -10.21 -13.08
N LEU A 6 7.84 -10.14 -14.37
CA LEU A 6 6.48 -10.00 -14.91
C LEU A 6 5.43 -10.85 -14.18
N ALA A 7 5.76 -12.12 -13.93
CA ALA A 7 4.86 -13.05 -13.26
C ALA A 7 4.53 -12.64 -11.81
N LEU A 8 5.49 -12.07 -11.07
CA LEU A 8 5.25 -11.58 -9.70
C LEU A 8 4.33 -10.36 -9.72
N THR A 9 4.58 -9.42 -10.63
CA THR A 9 3.74 -8.23 -10.81
C THR A 9 2.31 -8.64 -11.16
N TRP A 10 2.13 -9.52 -12.14
CA TRP A 10 0.83 -10.02 -12.56
C TRP A 10 0.04 -10.66 -11.41
N ARG A 11 0.66 -11.53 -10.60
CA ARG A 11 -0.02 -12.17 -9.45
C ARG A 11 -0.45 -11.19 -8.36
N ARG A 12 0.26 -10.06 -8.22
CA ARG A 12 0.00 -9.04 -7.20
C ARG A 12 -0.95 -7.93 -7.66
N ILE A 13 -1.39 -7.92 -8.92
CA ILE A 13 -2.32 -6.93 -9.46
C ILE A 13 -3.56 -6.74 -8.56
N PRO A 14 -4.27 -7.79 -8.11
CA PRO A 14 -5.45 -7.58 -7.26
C PRO A 14 -5.14 -6.83 -5.97
N GLU A 15 -4.02 -7.13 -5.32
CA GLU A 15 -3.59 -6.47 -4.08
C GLU A 15 -3.17 -5.02 -4.34
N ARG A 16 -2.44 -4.77 -5.43
CA ARG A 16 -1.89 -3.44 -5.75
C ARG A 16 -2.93 -2.49 -6.34
N TYR A 17 -3.86 -3.00 -7.13
CA TYR A 17 -4.80 -2.16 -7.91
C TYR A 17 -6.09 -1.92 -7.14
N ASN A 18 -6.59 -2.97 -6.49
CA ASN A 18 -7.91 -2.98 -5.87
C ASN A 18 -7.85 -3.17 -4.34
N LEU A 19 -6.65 -3.07 -3.76
CA LEU A 19 -6.40 -3.26 -2.32
C LEU A 19 -7.03 -4.55 -1.77
N ILE A 20 -6.99 -5.63 -2.55
CA ILE A 20 -7.48 -6.92 -2.08
C ILE A 20 -6.55 -7.43 -0.98
N GLY A 21 -7.04 -7.41 0.26
CA GLY A 21 -6.44 -8.02 1.42
C GLY A 21 -7.11 -9.34 1.75
N SER A 22 -6.99 -9.76 3.00
CA SER A 22 -7.61 -10.99 3.48
C SER A 22 -8.03 -10.90 4.94
N ARG A 23 -9.08 -11.63 5.32
CA ARG A 23 -9.54 -11.72 6.71
C ARG A 23 -9.65 -13.16 7.15
N CYS A 24 -9.27 -13.42 8.40
CA CYS A 24 -9.51 -14.71 9.03
C CYS A 24 -10.95 -14.80 9.52
N GLU A 25 -11.76 -15.70 8.98
CA GLU A 25 -13.15 -15.90 9.41
C GLU A 25 -13.25 -16.40 10.86
N ASN A 26 -12.18 -16.98 11.42
CA ASN A 26 -12.17 -17.48 12.79
C ASN A 26 -11.92 -16.40 13.85
N CYS A 27 -11.01 -15.45 13.59
CA CYS A 27 -10.62 -14.44 14.59
C CYS A 27 -10.94 -13.01 14.16
N GLY A 28 -11.49 -12.80 12.97
CA GLY A 28 -11.84 -11.48 12.43
C GLY A 28 -10.67 -10.61 11.99
N GLU A 29 -9.42 -11.01 12.26
CA GLU A 29 -8.22 -10.22 11.93
C GLU A 29 -8.06 -10.04 10.41
N ALA A 30 -7.85 -8.78 10.00
CA ALA A 30 -7.55 -8.39 8.62
C ALA A 30 -6.04 -8.34 8.37
N PHE A 31 -5.61 -8.78 7.19
CA PHE A 31 -4.24 -8.84 6.77
C PHE A 31 -4.07 -8.24 5.37
N PHE A 32 -3.02 -7.46 5.23
CA PHE A 32 -2.51 -7.01 3.95
C PHE A 32 -0.97 -7.16 3.94
N PRO A 33 -0.36 -7.72 2.88
CA PRO A 33 -0.99 -8.35 1.71
C PRO A 33 -1.79 -9.62 2.04
N VAL A 34 -2.40 -10.27 1.03
CA VAL A 34 -3.18 -11.50 1.22
C VAL A 34 -2.31 -12.58 1.86
N ARG A 35 -2.83 -13.22 2.91
CA ARG A 35 -2.17 -14.37 3.54
C ARG A 35 -2.86 -15.68 3.18
N THR A 36 -2.10 -16.76 3.16
CA THR A 36 -2.64 -18.13 3.04
C THR A 36 -2.91 -18.74 4.42
N ILE A 37 -2.19 -18.30 5.45
CA ILE A 37 -2.25 -18.85 6.81
C ILE A 37 -2.39 -17.70 7.81
N CYS A 38 -3.35 -17.81 8.71
CA CYS A 38 -3.53 -16.87 9.82
C CYS A 38 -2.39 -17.03 10.85
N PRO A 39 -1.66 -15.97 11.23
CA PRO A 39 -0.65 -16.05 12.29
C PRO A 39 -1.25 -16.39 13.66
N ASN A 40 -2.48 -15.96 13.92
CA ASN A 40 -3.16 -16.15 15.21
C ASN A 40 -3.77 -17.57 15.32
N CYS A 41 -4.56 -17.98 14.31
CA CYS A 41 -5.26 -19.28 14.32
C CYS A 41 -4.46 -20.43 13.70
N ARG A 42 -3.39 -20.13 12.96
CA ARG A 42 -2.57 -21.08 12.20
C ARG A 42 -3.43 -21.95 11.29
N ARG A 43 -3.24 -23.28 11.34
CA ARG A 43 -3.98 -24.29 10.56
C ARG A 43 -5.51 -24.22 10.73
N ARG A 44 -6.01 -23.68 11.85
CA ARG A 44 -7.45 -23.52 12.09
C ARG A 44 -8.04 -22.29 11.40
N GLY A 45 -7.19 -21.34 10.99
CA GLY A 45 -7.63 -20.09 10.37
C GLY A 45 -8.11 -20.30 8.94
N ARG A 46 -9.35 -19.92 8.67
CA ARG A 46 -9.94 -19.84 7.34
C ARG A 46 -9.73 -18.43 6.80
N ILE A 47 -8.73 -18.27 5.93
CA ILE A 47 -8.45 -16.99 5.31
C ILE A 47 -9.32 -16.81 4.06
N LYS A 48 -10.04 -15.70 3.99
CA LYS A 48 -10.82 -15.29 2.82
C LYS A 48 -10.29 -13.97 2.27
N ARG A 49 -10.27 -13.81 0.95
CA ARG A 49 -9.95 -12.53 0.31
C ARG A 49 -11.06 -11.52 0.54
N GLU A 50 -10.69 -10.27 0.74
CA GLU A 50 -11.60 -9.16 1.01
C GLU A 50 -11.08 -7.92 0.28
N ALA A 51 -11.99 -7.16 -0.34
CA ALA A 51 -11.66 -5.86 -0.90
C ALA A 51 -11.74 -4.82 0.22
N PHE A 52 -10.63 -4.14 0.49
CA PHE A 52 -10.60 -3.08 1.50
C PHE A 52 -11.12 -1.77 0.91
N SER A 53 -11.72 -0.91 1.75
CA SER A 53 -12.36 0.34 1.36
C SER A 53 -11.39 1.32 0.70
N GLY A 54 -10.11 1.19 1.03
CA GLY A 54 -9.05 2.12 0.65
C GLY A 54 -9.03 3.38 1.50
N ASN A 55 -9.86 3.48 2.54
CA ASN A 55 -9.78 4.53 3.53
C ASN A 55 -8.86 4.10 4.68
N GLY A 56 -8.25 5.08 5.33
CA GLY A 56 -7.43 4.82 6.50
C GLY A 56 -7.00 6.11 7.18
N LYS A 57 -6.04 5.99 8.08
CA LYS A 57 -5.41 7.11 8.77
C LYS A 57 -3.90 6.98 8.74
N ILE A 58 -3.20 8.10 8.73
CA ILE A 58 -1.73 8.11 8.85
C ILE A 58 -1.36 7.57 10.23
N TYR A 59 -0.69 6.41 10.28
CA TYR A 59 -0.15 5.84 11.51
C TYR A 59 1.21 6.45 11.85
N SER A 60 2.07 6.62 10.84
CA SER A 60 3.37 7.30 10.94
C SER A 60 3.80 7.78 9.56
N TYR A 61 4.68 8.78 9.46
CA TYR A 61 5.16 9.31 8.19
C TYR A 61 6.58 9.87 8.29
N THR A 62 7.22 10.04 7.14
CA THR A 62 8.53 10.68 6.98
C THR A 62 8.63 11.41 5.64
N PHE A 63 9.46 12.46 5.61
CA PHE A 63 9.83 13.17 4.40
C PHE A 63 11.10 12.57 3.83
N VAL A 64 11.04 12.09 2.59
CA VAL A 64 12.22 11.61 1.87
C VAL A 64 12.75 12.76 1.03
N THR A 65 13.82 13.39 1.52
CA THR A 65 14.52 14.49 0.83
C THR A 65 15.76 14.02 0.08
N SER A 66 16.33 12.88 0.45
CA SER A 66 17.44 12.22 -0.24
C SER A 66 16.97 10.86 -0.74
N PRO A 67 16.41 10.79 -1.97
CA PRO A 67 15.82 9.56 -2.48
C PRO A 67 16.89 8.60 -3.02
N PRO A 68 16.57 7.30 -3.11
CA PRO A 68 17.42 6.34 -3.81
C PRO A 68 17.48 6.63 -5.31
N THR A 69 18.50 6.09 -5.99
CA THR A 69 18.67 6.24 -7.44
C THR A 69 17.45 5.78 -8.21
N GLY A 70 16.95 6.63 -9.12
CA GLY A 70 15.74 6.42 -9.92
C GLY A 70 14.48 7.11 -9.39
N PHE A 71 14.54 7.74 -8.21
CA PHE A 71 13.43 8.49 -7.59
C PHE A 71 13.79 9.96 -7.35
N GLU A 72 14.88 10.46 -7.94
CA GLU A 72 15.38 11.83 -7.76
C GLU A 72 14.34 12.88 -8.16
N LEU A 73 13.57 12.61 -9.22
CA LEU A 73 12.55 13.50 -9.73
C LEU A 73 11.28 13.56 -8.86
N GLU A 74 11.13 12.64 -7.91
CA GLU A 74 9.99 12.61 -6.98
C GLU A 74 10.31 13.34 -5.66
N ALA A 75 11.57 13.70 -5.40
CA ALA A 75 11.93 14.35 -4.14
C ALA A 75 11.57 15.84 -4.13
N PRO A 76 11.13 16.38 -2.98
CA PRO A 76 10.76 15.64 -1.76
C PRO A 76 9.41 14.91 -1.92
N TYR A 77 9.32 13.69 -1.39
CA TYR A 77 8.05 12.97 -1.27
C TYR A 77 7.83 12.46 0.15
N ILE A 78 6.56 12.18 0.46
CA ILE A 78 6.15 11.71 1.78
C ILE A 78 5.93 10.21 1.72
N MET A 79 6.60 9.46 2.60
CA MET A 79 6.30 8.06 2.86
C MET A 79 5.49 7.95 4.14
N ALA A 80 4.43 7.16 4.12
CA ALA A 80 3.60 6.93 5.28
C ALA A 80 3.28 5.46 5.49
N VAL A 81 3.15 5.07 6.76
CA VAL A 81 2.41 3.87 7.16
C VAL A 81 0.97 4.31 7.37
N ILE A 82 0.07 3.71 6.62
CA ILE A 82 -1.38 3.93 6.72
C ILE A 82 -1.99 2.76 7.49
N GLU A 83 -2.75 3.06 8.53
CA GLU A 83 -3.66 2.11 9.16
C GLU A 83 -5.00 2.19 8.45
N LEU A 84 -5.37 1.12 7.75
CA LEU A 84 -6.62 1.01 7.02
C LEU A 84 -7.79 0.81 7.98
N GLU A 85 -9.01 1.16 7.57
CA GLU A 85 -10.22 0.97 8.38
C GLU A 85 -10.43 -0.49 8.81
N GLU A 86 -10.01 -1.44 8.00
CA GLU A 86 -10.09 -2.88 8.31
C GLU A 86 -9.07 -3.33 9.37
N GLY A 87 -8.08 -2.50 9.72
CA GLY A 87 -7.06 -2.72 10.75
C GLY A 87 -5.66 -3.06 10.22
N ALA A 88 -5.54 -3.47 8.95
CA ALA A 88 -4.26 -3.75 8.33
C ALA A 88 -3.44 -2.46 8.12
N LYS A 89 -2.11 -2.57 8.18
CA LYS A 89 -1.19 -1.45 7.93
C LYS A 89 -0.45 -1.62 6.60
N VAL A 90 -0.36 -0.55 5.83
CA VAL A 90 0.32 -0.53 4.53
C VAL A 90 1.31 0.62 4.44
N THR A 91 2.43 0.40 3.76
CA THR A 91 3.41 1.46 3.47
C THR A 91 3.18 2.00 2.08
N ALA A 92 2.96 3.31 1.94
CA ALA A 92 2.69 3.97 0.68
C ALA A 92 3.17 5.43 0.68
N GLN A 93 3.33 6.00 -0.52
CA GLN A 93 3.54 7.44 -0.65
C GLN A 93 2.24 8.21 -0.45
N LEU A 94 2.32 9.41 0.11
CA LEU A 94 1.24 10.41 0.03
C LEU A 94 1.43 11.29 -1.20
N VAL A 95 0.36 11.57 -1.92
CA VAL A 95 0.30 12.41 -3.11
C VAL A 95 -0.89 13.37 -3.04
N ASP A 96 -0.88 14.40 -3.89
CA ASP A 96 -1.94 15.41 -3.99
C ASP A 96 -2.36 15.97 -2.62
N THR A 97 -1.39 16.21 -1.74
CA THR A 97 -1.61 16.55 -0.34
C THR A 97 -0.71 17.70 0.06
N ASP A 98 -1.29 18.73 0.68
CA ASP A 98 -0.54 19.83 1.28
C ASP A 98 0.20 19.36 2.54
N TYR A 99 1.44 19.80 2.71
CA TYR A 99 2.31 19.33 3.80
C TYR A 99 1.74 19.60 5.19
N GLU A 100 1.00 20.70 5.35
CA GLU A 100 0.37 21.15 6.59
C GLU A 100 -0.77 20.21 7.02
N LYS A 101 -1.37 19.48 6.08
CA LYS A 101 -2.43 18.50 6.35
C LYS A 101 -1.87 17.15 6.81
N VAL A 102 -0.57 16.92 6.63
CA VAL A 102 0.08 15.64 6.95
C VAL A 102 0.44 15.58 8.42
N LYS A 103 -0.37 14.85 9.18
CA LYS A 103 -0.16 14.57 10.60
C LYS A 103 -0.63 13.15 10.94
N ILE A 104 -0.05 12.58 11.99
CA ILE A 104 -0.52 11.30 12.54
C ILE A 104 -2.02 11.41 12.86
N GLY A 105 -2.80 10.42 12.44
CA GLY A 105 -4.25 10.36 12.58
C GLY A 105 -5.04 11.06 11.46
N ALA A 106 -4.40 11.80 10.55
CA ALA A 106 -5.10 12.43 9.42
C ALA A 106 -5.76 11.36 8.54
N PRO A 107 -7.02 11.55 8.13
CA PRO A 107 -7.71 10.59 7.28
C PRO A 107 -7.15 10.64 5.86
N VAL A 108 -7.05 9.48 5.24
CA VAL A 108 -6.51 9.31 3.89
C VAL A 108 -7.39 8.39 3.06
N LYS A 109 -7.29 8.54 1.74
CA LYS A 109 -7.95 7.67 0.77
C LYS A 109 -6.98 7.19 -0.30
N MET A 110 -7.12 5.92 -0.68
CA MET A 110 -6.36 5.27 -1.73
C MET A 110 -6.61 5.94 -3.09
N VAL A 111 -5.54 6.09 -3.86
CA VAL A 111 -5.57 6.50 -5.26
C VAL A 111 -4.69 5.57 -6.10
N PHE A 112 -5.12 5.28 -7.33
CA PHE A 112 -4.36 4.46 -8.27
C PHE A 112 -3.33 5.31 -9.01
N ARG A 113 -2.05 4.91 -8.98
CA ARG A 113 -0.93 5.68 -9.54
C ARG A 113 0.12 4.78 -10.16
N LYS A 114 0.92 5.36 -11.05
CA LYS A 114 2.21 4.79 -11.45
C LYS A 114 3.15 4.81 -10.23
N ILE A 115 3.74 3.66 -9.91
CA ILE A 115 4.66 3.45 -8.79
C ILE A 115 6.10 3.48 -9.28
N GLN A 116 6.38 2.80 -10.39
CA GLN A 116 7.72 2.68 -10.96
C GLN A 116 7.64 2.30 -12.43
N GLU A 117 8.70 2.53 -13.19
CA GLU A 117 8.92 2.00 -14.53
C GLU A 117 10.29 1.32 -14.62
N GLU A 118 10.36 0.16 -15.27
CA GLU A 118 11.60 -0.61 -15.44
C GLU A 118 12.39 -0.18 -16.68
N GLY A 119 12.81 1.08 -16.73
CA GLY A 119 13.49 1.64 -17.91
C GLY A 119 12.58 1.72 -19.14
N LYS A 120 13.13 2.08 -20.30
CA LYS A 120 12.36 2.45 -21.50
C LYS A 120 11.58 1.30 -22.15
N GLU A 121 12.02 0.07 -21.95
CA GLU A 121 11.46 -1.14 -22.58
C GLU A 121 10.83 -2.09 -21.56
N GLY A 122 10.86 -1.73 -20.28
CA GLY A 122 10.35 -2.57 -19.20
C GLY A 122 8.91 -2.28 -18.82
N LEU A 123 8.47 -2.96 -17.75
CA LEU A 123 7.10 -2.83 -17.26
C LEU A 123 6.89 -1.51 -16.52
N ILE A 124 5.70 -0.94 -16.74
CA ILE A 124 5.17 0.11 -15.88
C ILE A 124 4.39 -0.55 -14.75
N HIS A 125 4.84 -0.31 -13.52
CA HIS A 125 4.20 -0.80 -12.31
C HIS A 125 3.20 0.23 -11.82
N TYR A 126 1.93 -0.15 -11.79
CA TYR A 126 0.89 0.62 -11.12
C TYR A 126 0.55 0.02 -9.75
N GLY A 127 -0.09 0.83 -8.91
CA GLY A 127 -0.56 0.41 -7.60
C GLY A 127 -1.18 1.56 -6.82
N PHE A 128 -1.32 1.35 -5.51
CA PHE A 128 -1.87 2.34 -4.61
C PHE A 128 -0.82 3.36 -4.14
N LYS A 129 -1.22 4.64 -4.14
CA LYS A 129 -0.72 5.70 -3.25
C LYS A 129 -1.90 6.19 -2.41
N PHE A 130 -1.69 7.12 -1.49
CA PHE A 130 -2.77 7.71 -0.69
C PHE A 130 -2.76 9.23 -0.82
N LYS A 131 -3.90 9.86 -0.60
CA LYS A 131 -3.99 11.31 -0.40
C LYS A 131 -4.75 11.61 0.89
N VAL A 132 -4.42 12.71 1.55
CA VAL A 132 -5.22 13.18 2.70
C VAL A 132 -6.58 13.65 2.19
N VAL A 133 -7.62 13.33 2.95
CA VAL A 133 -8.98 13.83 2.73
C VAL A 133 -9.33 14.78 3.87
N ASP A 134 -10.10 15.82 3.58
CA ASP A 134 -10.58 16.77 4.59
C ASP A 134 -11.73 16.17 5.43
#